data_AF-A0A5P9HNN3-F1
#
_entry.id   AF-A0A5P9HNN3-F1
#
_cell.length_a   1.000
_cell.length_b   1.000
_cell.length_c   1.000
_cell.angle_alpha   90.00
_cell.angle_beta   90.00
_cell.angle_gamma   90.00
#
_symmetry.space_group_name_H-M   'P 1'
#
loop_
_entity.id
_entity.type
_entity.pdbx_description
1 polymer ?
#
loop_
_entity_poly.entity_id
_entity_poly.type
_entity_poly.pdbx_seq_one_letter_code
_entity_poly.pdbx_strand_id
1 'polypeptide(L)'
;MNKKLGMLILSIGFAALLVYATYEPTQPKAADRMSEIMDKAWNQYDVLATMVNTDSSEVYLRIEETEDEDKLKNMLQKSIKKADLEEYSIVIEKRNDPPS
;
A
#
# COMPACT_ATOMS: atom_id res chain seq x y z
N MET A 1 -45.03 24.10 -17.68
CA MET A 1 -43.86 23.32 -17.22
C MET A 1 -44.20 22.70 -15.86
N ASN A 2 -44.38 21.39 -15.80
CA ASN A 2 -45.03 20.71 -14.67
C ASN A 2 -44.07 20.59 -13.48
N LYS A 3 -44.35 21.31 -12.38
CA LYS A 3 -43.55 21.34 -11.13
C LYS A 3 -43.23 19.94 -10.56
N LYS A 4 -44.07 18.94 -10.86
CA LYS A 4 -43.87 17.53 -10.47
C LYS A 4 -42.67 16.86 -11.16
N LEU A 5 -42.34 17.27 -12.41
CA LEU A 5 -41.24 16.68 -13.17
C LEU A 5 -39.86 17.20 -12.70
N GLY A 6 -39.79 18.47 -12.30
CA GLY A 6 -38.57 19.06 -11.76
C GLY A 6 -38.17 18.50 -10.39
N MET A 7 -39.17 18.20 -9.54
CA MET A 7 -38.93 17.61 -8.21
C MET A 7 -38.41 16.16 -8.29
N LEU A 8 -38.79 15.42 -9.34
CA LEU A 8 -38.36 14.03 -9.58
C LEU A 8 -36.91 13.94 -10.09
N ILE A 9 -36.44 14.92 -10.86
CA ILE A 9 -35.05 14.97 -11.34
C ILE A 9 -34.10 15.33 -10.19
N LEU A 10 -34.54 16.22 -9.28
CA LEU A 10 -33.78 16.61 -8.09
C LEU A 10 -33.58 15.46 -7.10
N SER A 11 -34.59 14.61 -6.90
CA SER A 11 -34.46 13.47 -5.97
C SER A 11 -33.50 12.39 -6.48
N ILE A 12 -33.47 12.14 -7.79
CA ILE A 12 -32.55 11.16 -8.40
C ILE A 12 -31.09 11.67 -8.34
N GLY A 13 -30.87 12.97 -8.62
CA GLY A 13 -29.54 13.57 -8.51
C GLY A 13 -28.99 13.55 -7.09
N PHE A 14 -29.85 13.78 -6.08
CA PHE A 14 -29.46 13.72 -4.68
C PHE A 14 -29.10 12.29 -4.22
N ALA A 15 -29.85 11.28 -4.69
CA ALA A 15 -29.55 9.88 -4.38
C ALA A 15 -28.20 9.43 -4.98
N ALA A 16 -27.87 9.84 -6.20
CA ALA A 16 -26.57 9.53 -6.82
C ALA A 16 -25.40 10.21 -6.08
N LEU A 17 -25.60 11.44 -5.59
CA LEU A 17 -24.64 12.17 -4.77
C LEU A 17 -24.40 11.50 -3.40
N LEU A 18 -25.46 10.98 -2.77
CA LEU A 18 -25.35 10.25 -1.51
C LEU A 18 -24.57 8.94 -1.67
N VAL A 19 -24.82 8.18 -2.74
CA VAL A 19 -24.09 6.93 -3.01
C VAL A 19 -22.60 7.20 -3.23
N TYR A 20 -22.25 8.28 -3.94
CA TYR A 20 -20.86 8.67 -4.14
C TYR A 20 -20.19 9.17 -2.85
N ALA A 21 -20.92 9.90 -2.00
CA ALA A 21 -20.41 10.37 -0.71
C ALA A 21 -20.14 9.22 0.28
N THR A 22 -20.87 8.10 0.16
CA THR A 22 -20.64 6.89 0.98
C THR A 22 -19.64 5.91 0.36
N TYR A 23 -19.12 6.19 -0.84
CA TYR A 23 -18.12 5.35 -1.48
C TYR A 23 -16.74 5.65 -0.88
N GLU A 24 -16.49 5.11 0.31
CA GLU A 24 -15.12 4.99 0.79
C GLU A 24 -14.48 3.81 0.05
N PRO A 25 -13.42 4.04 -0.77
CA PRO A 25 -12.66 2.93 -1.29
C PRO A 25 -12.11 2.16 -0.09
N THR A 26 -12.56 0.92 0.06
CA THR A 26 -12.04 0.00 1.06
C THR A 26 -10.54 -0.08 0.83
N GLN A 27 -9.76 0.55 1.71
CA GLN A 27 -8.31 0.48 1.59
C GLN A 27 -7.92 -1.00 1.62
N PRO A 28 -7.03 -1.47 0.72
CA PRO A 28 -6.53 -2.84 0.76
C PRO A 28 -6.01 -3.14 2.16
N LYS A 29 -6.07 -4.39 2.63
CA LYS A 29 -5.54 -4.70 3.98
C LYS A 29 -4.06 -4.32 4.04
N ALA A 30 -3.54 -4.03 5.24
CA ALA A 30 -2.13 -3.63 5.38
C ALA A 30 -1.16 -4.64 4.75
N ALA A 31 -1.45 -5.94 4.87
CA ALA A 31 -0.72 -7.02 4.21
C ALA A 31 -0.71 -6.89 2.68
N ASP A 32 -1.86 -6.61 2.05
CA ASP A 32 -1.97 -6.44 0.60
C ASP A 32 -1.14 -5.23 0.15
N ARG A 33 -1.23 -4.11 0.89
CA ARG A 33 -0.43 -2.91 0.62
C ARG A 33 1.06 -3.19 0.74
N MET A 34 1.50 -3.94 1.76
CA MET A 34 2.91 -4.28 1.90
C MET A 34 3.38 -5.18 0.78
N SER A 35 2.57 -6.17 0.38
CA SER A 35 2.89 -7.03 -0.75
C SER A 35 3.10 -6.21 -2.04
N GLU A 36 2.21 -5.26 -2.35
CA GLU A 36 2.36 -4.39 -3.51
C GLU A 36 3.64 -3.53 -3.47
N ILE A 37 4.00 -3.01 -2.28
CA ILE A 37 5.24 -2.24 -2.12
C ILE A 37 6.47 -3.14 -2.30
N MET A 38 6.41 -4.39 -1.84
CA MET A 38 7.49 -5.37 -2.01
C MET A 38 7.66 -5.78 -3.47
N ASP A 39 6.56 -6.00 -4.19
CA ASP A 39 6.60 -6.28 -5.62
C ASP A 39 7.20 -5.11 -6.39
N LYS A 40 6.89 -3.87 -6.00
CA LYS A 40 7.50 -2.69 -6.59
C LYS A 40 8.99 -2.61 -6.29
N ALA A 41 9.42 -2.93 -5.06
CA ALA A 41 10.83 -2.99 -4.70
C ALA A 41 11.57 -4.01 -5.57
N TRP A 42 11.02 -5.22 -5.69
CA TRP A 42 11.57 -6.30 -6.51
C TRP A 42 11.75 -5.91 -7.97
N ASN A 43 10.77 -5.23 -8.55
CA ASN A 43 10.80 -4.89 -9.96
C ASN A 43 11.72 -3.70 -10.31
N GLN A 44 12.06 -2.85 -9.33
CA GLN A 44 12.78 -1.60 -9.57
C GLN A 44 14.22 -1.60 -9.03
N TYR A 45 14.55 -2.51 -8.12
CA TYR A 45 15.83 -2.55 -7.42
C TYR A 45 16.37 -3.99 -7.40
N ASP A 46 17.65 -4.13 -7.07
CA ASP A 46 18.34 -5.43 -7.02
C ASP A 46 17.99 -6.21 -5.73
N VAL A 47 16.72 -6.56 -5.60
CA VAL A 47 16.17 -7.33 -4.49
C VAL A 47 16.21 -8.82 -4.83
N LEU A 48 16.72 -9.61 -3.90
CA LEU A 48 16.97 -11.05 -4.04
C LEU A 48 15.86 -11.89 -3.41
N ALA A 49 15.24 -11.40 -2.35
CA ALA A 49 14.13 -12.05 -1.66
C ALA A 49 13.20 -11.00 -1.06
N THR A 50 11.89 -11.27 -1.10
CA THR A 50 10.89 -10.52 -0.32
C THR A 50 9.97 -11.51 0.40
N MET A 51 9.53 -11.18 1.60
CA MET A 51 8.54 -11.93 2.35
C MET A 51 7.71 -10.98 3.21
N VAL A 52 6.38 -11.16 3.20
CA VAL A 52 5.47 -10.49 4.12
C VAL A 52 4.92 -11.56 5.05
N ASN A 53 5.35 -11.55 6.32
CA ASN A 53 4.88 -12.47 7.34
C ASN A 53 3.81 -11.79 8.20
N THR A 54 2.57 -12.23 8.04
CA THR A 54 1.43 -11.69 8.79
C THR A 54 1.36 -12.20 10.23
N ASP A 55 2.02 -13.31 10.54
CA ASP A 55 1.99 -13.92 11.88
C ASP A 55 2.98 -13.25 12.83
N SER A 56 4.18 -12.92 12.32
CA SER A 56 5.20 -12.16 13.09
C SER A 56 5.15 -10.66 12.86
N SER A 57 4.26 -10.17 11.99
CA SER A 57 4.17 -8.74 11.65
C SER A 57 5.49 -8.20 11.11
N GLU A 58 6.16 -8.98 10.26
CA GLU A 58 7.47 -8.65 9.70
C GLU A 58 7.45 -8.66 8.18
N VAL A 59 8.05 -7.64 7.59
CA VAL A 59 8.33 -7.58 6.16
C VAL A 59 9.83 -7.68 5.97
N TYR A 60 10.26 -8.72 5.28
CA TYR A 60 11.65 -9.02 5.05
C TYR A 60 12.02 -8.75 3.60
N LEU A 61 13.12 -8.02 3.39
CA LEU A 61 13.76 -7.88 2.09
C LEU A 61 15.22 -8.30 2.20
N ARG A 62 15.66 -9.10 1.23
CA ARG A 62 17.09 -9.35 1.01
C ARG A 62 17.54 -8.66 -0.26
N ILE A 63 18.63 -7.89 -0.19
CA ILE A 63 19.18 -7.16 -1.33
C ILE A 63 20.61 -7.61 -1.66
N GLU A 64 21.01 -7.43 -2.91
CA GLU A 64 22.42 -7.47 -3.26
C GLU A 64 23.11 -6.25 -2.63
N GLU A 65 24.34 -6.40 -2.16
CA GLU A 65 25.12 -5.31 -1.54
C GLU A 65 25.46 -4.27 -2.63
N THR A 66 24.52 -3.38 -2.91
CA THR A 66 24.49 -2.52 -4.11
C THR A 66 24.35 -1.04 -3.74
N GLU A 67 24.77 -0.18 -4.68
CA GLU A 67 24.65 1.29 -4.63
C GLU A 67 23.21 1.81 -4.45
N ASP A 68 22.20 0.95 -4.61
CA ASP A 68 20.79 1.35 -4.60
C ASP A 68 20.12 1.19 -3.23
N GLU A 69 20.83 0.78 -2.17
CA GLU A 69 20.28 0.65 -0.81
C GLU A 69 19.58 1.95 -0.35
N ASP A 70 20.23 3.10 -0.54
CA ASP A 70 19.66 4.39 -0.14
C ASP A 70 18.43 4.75 -0.98
N LYS A 71 18.42 4.39 -2.27
CA LYS A 71 17.26 4.63 -3.14
C LYS A 71 16.09 3.74 -2.75
N LEU A 72 16.35 2.48 -2.41
CA LEU A 72 15.36 1.54 -1.92
C LEU A 72 14.78 2.03 -0.58
N LYS A 73 15.62 2.40 0.39
CA LYS A 73 15.16 2.95 1.68
C LYS A 73 14.30 4.20 1.48
N ASN A 74 14.71 5.11 0.60
CA ASN A 74 13.92 6.29 0.27
C ASN A 74 12.58 5.94 -0.39
N MET A 75 12.53 4.91 -1.23
CA MET A 75 11.28 4.43 -1.84
C MET A 75 10.34 3.86 -0.79
N LEU A 76 10.85 3.02 0.12
CA LEU A 76 10.09 2.41 1.21
C LEU A 76 9.53 3.48 2.14
N GLN A 77 10.35 4.46 2.55
CA GLN A 77 9.91 5.58 3.40
C GLN A 77 8.80 6.43 2.77
N LYS A 78 8.79 6.58 1.44
CA LYS A 78 7.76 7.34 0.72
C LYS A 78 6.48 6.54 0.47
N SER A 79 6.60 5.23 0.34
CA SER A 79 5.49 4.36 -0.09
C SER A 79 4.73 3.75 1.08
N ILE A 80 5.42 3.50 2.20
CA ILE A 80 4.84 2.86 3.38
C ILE A 80 4.18 3.93 4.26
N LYS A 81 2.91 3.72 4.61
CA LYS A 81 2.20 4.65 5.48
C LYS A 81 2.62 4.42 6.92
N LYS A 82 2.57 5.47 7.74
CA LYS A 82 2.85 5.36 9.18
C LYS A 82 2.00 4.28 9.87
N ALA A 83 0.72 4.17 9.52
CA ALA A 83 -0.19 3.15 10.06
C ALA A 83 0.27 1.72 9.72
N ASP A 84 0.91 1.50 8.56
CA ASP A 84 1.44 0.19 8.19
C ASP A 84 2.65 -0.17 9.07
N LEU A 85 3.45 0.82 9.49
CA LEU A 85 4.60 0.64 10.40
C LEU A 85 4.19 0.43 11.86
N GLU A 86 2.94 0.70 12.21
CA GLU A 86 2.38 0.34 13.52
C GLU A 86 2.00 -1.16 13.57
N GLU A 87 1.72 -1.75 12.40
CA GLU A 87 1.36 -3.16 12.25
C GLU A 87 2.53 -4.05 11.81
N TYR A 88 3.52 -3.50 11.11
CA TYR A 88 4.65 -4.26 10.56
C TYR A 88 6.00 -3.60 10.86
N SER A 89 6.99 -4.42 11.19
CA SER A 89 8.40 -4.04 11.16
C SER A 89 9.03 -4.42 9.81
N ILE A 90 10.05 -3.67 9.40
CA ILE A 90 10.76 -3.91 8.14
C ILE A 90 12.19 -4.33 8.45
N VAL A 91 12.59 -5.49 7.93
CA VAL A 91 13.93 -6.03 8.02
C VAL A 91 14.54 -6.02 6.63
N ILE A 92 15.69 -5.36 6.48
CA ILE A 92 16.45 -5.32 5.23
C ILE A 92 17.80 -5.97 5.52
N GLU A 93 18.06 -7.12 4.91
CA GLU A 93 19.34 -7.82 4.98
C GLU A 93 20.07 -7.75 3.65
N LYS A 94 21.41 -7.66 3.71
CA LYS A 94 22.26 -7.80 2.54
C LYS A 94 22.61 -9.26 2.33
N ARG A 95 22.91 -9.64 1.09
CA ARG A 95 23.36 -11.01 0.77
C ARG A 95 24.49 -11.49 1.69
N ASN A 96 25.44 -10.61 1.98
CA ASN A 96 26.64 -10.93 2.74
C ASN A 96 26.47 -10.80 4.27
N ASP A 97 25.30 -10.37 4.75
CA ASP A 97 25.04 -10.30 6.17
C ASP A 97 24.96 -11.73 6.74
N PRO A 98 25.56 -11.98 7.92
CA PRO A 98 25.37 -13.25 8.61
C PRO A 98 23.88 -13.42 8.93
N PRO A 99 23.34 -14.66 8.86
CA PRO A 99 21.95 -14.90 9.18
C PRO A 99 21.67 -14.45 10.62
N SER A 100 20.65 -13.60 10.77
CA SER A 100 20.15 -13.08 12.05
C SER A 100 19.46 -14.15 12.89
#